data_AF-A0A6G7PF29-F1
#
_entry.id   AF-A0A6G7PF29-F1
#
_cell.length_a   1.000
_cell.length_b   1.000
_cell.length_c   1.000
_cell.angle_alpha   90.00
_cell.angle_beta   90.00
_cell.angle_gamma   90.00
#
_symmetry.space_group_name_H-M   'P 1'
#
loop_
_entity.id
_entity.type
_entity.pdbx_description
1 polymer ?
#
loop_
_entity_poly.entity_id
_entity_poly.type
_entity_poly.pdbx_seq_one_letter_code
_entity_poly.pdbx_strand_id
1 'polypeptide(L)'
;MAHRHTVARHGAALTVLGALVLAAIPTAEAADPEPSAGSVATAAQTLGADKPSQQVLLALQRDLRLTSTQARERLVNEAEAGARAGRLRNALGERFAGAWLRGPVAGELTVATTNAEDVPAIEAEGAKAVVVTHTLAALRAVKARLDSTDILYDTRDSPTWYVDVPGNRVVLEAVDQASGAAFVSAAGLRAEQVAVRVTANRPRLFENITGGDAFYIDGAARCSVGFSVTKDQQQGFVTAGHCGKAGAKTTGFNQADQGTFQASTFPGKDMAHVAVNANWTATPDVKGEGGQKVQVAGSVEALVGASVCRSGSTTGWHCGTIEQHEVSVSYAEGTVDGLTQTTVCAEPGDSGGPYVAGVQAQGVTSGGSGNCTEGGTTFYQPVNPILGDFGLTLTTASQQSAPAPQDGTAADAWKSGRVYEVGATVTVAGVRYQCLQRHQAQGAWAPDTTPALWQRL
;
A
#
# COMPACT_ATOMS: atom_id res chain seq x y z
N MET A 1 -37.72 3.58 -64.99
CA MET A 1 -38.81 4.49 -64.55
C MET A 1 -38.13 5.49 -63.60
N ALA A 2 -37.99 6.79 -63.85
CA ALA A 2 -38.87 7.80 -64.47
C ALA A 2 -40.15 8.05 -63.62
N HIS A 3 -40.55 9.28 -63.26
CA HIS A 3 -39.85 10.58 -63.26
C HIS A 3 -40.75 11.65 -62.58
N ARG A 4 -40.15 12.75 -62.07
CA ARG A 4 -40.80 14.06 -61.71
C ARG A 4 -41.70 14.01 -60.46
N HIS A 5 -41.76 15.03 -59.57
CA HIS A 5 -41.71 16.52 -59.63
C HIS A 5 -43.03 17.22 -59.98
N THR A 6 -43.64 17.83 -58.95
CA THR A 6 -44.59 18.97 -58.97
C THR A 6 -44.64 19.56 -57.54
N VAL A 7 -44.84 20.85 -57.27
CA VAL A 7 -44.86 22.09 -58.09
C VAL A 7 -44.53 23.29 -57.17
N ALA A 8 -44.13 24.44 -57.73
CA ALA A 8 -43.86 25.69 -57.00
C ALA A 8 -44.73 26.87 -57.48
N ARG A 9 -44.87 27.93 -56.66
CA ARG A 9 -45.23 29.31 -57.08
C ARG A 9 -44.85 30.32 -55.97
N HIS A 10 -44.02 31.34 -56.26
CA HIS A 10 -44.33 32.71 -56.78
C HIS A 10 -45.11 33.57 -55.76
N GLY A 11 -44.84 34.87 -55.53
CA GLY A 11 -43.87 35.87 -56.06
C GLY A 11 -44.16 37.25 -55.39
N ALA A 12 -43.49 38.39 -55.61
CA ALA A 12 -42.33 38.75 -56.45
C ALA A 12 -41.44 39.81 -55.69
N ALA A 13 -40.92 40.97 -56.16
CA ALA A 13 -41.05 41.79 -57.38
C ALA A 13 -39.78 42.67 -57.66
N LEU A 14 -39.95 43.82 -58.35
CA LEU A 14 -38.94 44.72 -58.95
C LEU A 14 -38.25 45.74 -57.98
N THR A 15 -37.01 46.13 -58.32
CA THR A 15 -36.64 47.56 -58.58
C THR A 15 -35.36 47.74 -59.42
N VAL A 16 -35.53 48.40 -60.57
CA VAL A 16 -34.80 49.59 -61.11
C VAL A 16 -33.25 49.66 -61.08
N LEU A 17 -32.66 49.92 -62.26
CA LEU A 17 -31.27 50.39 -62.43
C LEU A 17 -31.13 51.89 -62.13
N GLY A 18 -30.00 52.28 -61.54
CA GLY A 18 -29.54 53.67 -61.47
C GLY A 18 -28.04 53.75 -61.23
N ALA A 19 -27.27 54.16 -62.23
CA ALA A 19 -25.81 54.32 -62.12
C ALA A 19 -25.46 55.78 -61.80
N LEU A 20 -24.86 56.03 -60.64
CA LEU A 20 -24.21 57.29 -60.30
C LEU A 20 -22.77 57.02 -59.87
N VAL A 21 -21.82 57.71 -60.50
CA VAL A 21 -20.41 57.70 -60.08
C VAL A 21 -20.22 58.80 -59.04
N LEU A 22 -19.92 58.40 -57.81
CA LEU A 22 -19.50 59.29 -56.73
C LEU A 22 -18.14 58.81 -56.22
N ALA A 23 -17.15 59.70 -56.21
CA ALA A 23 -15.81 59.40 -55.71
C ALA A 23 -15.81 59.40 -54.18
N ALA A 24 -15.97 58.22 -53.57
CA ALA A 24 -15.72 58.03 -52.15
C ALA A 24 -14.21 57.94 -51.90
N ILE A 25 -13.69 58.81 -51.02
CA ILE A 25 -12.34 58.68 -50.48
C ILE A 25 -12.31 57.38 -49.64
N PRO A 26 -11.33 56.48 -49.81
CA PRO A 26 -11.18 55.35 -48.91
C PRO A 26 -10.85 55.88 -47.52
N THR A 27 -11.80 55.80 -46.60
CA THR A 27 -11.52 55.90 -45.17
C THR A 27 -10.56 54.78 -44.82
N ALA A 28 -9.34 55.13 -44.42
CA ALA A 28 -8.39 54.15 -43.89
C ALA A 28 -8.96 53.60 -42.58
N GLU A 29 -9.63 52.46 -42.67
CA GLU A 29 -10.09 51.69 -41.51
C GLU A 29 -8.81 51.27 -40.77
N ALA A 30 -8.57 51.92 -39.62
CA ALA A 30 -7.41 51.62 -38.81
C ALA A 30 -7.59 50.20 -38.28
N ALA A 31 -6.80 49.26 -38.80
CA ALA A 31 -6.83 47.88 -38.33
C ALA A 31 -6.64 47.86 -36.81
N ASP A 32 -7.48 47.11 -36.11
CA ASP A 32 -7.30 46.85 -34.68
C ASP A 32 -5.84 46.37 -34.46
N PRO A 33 -5.15 46.88 -33.43
CA PRO A 33 -3.78 46.47 -33.15
C PRO A 33 -3.77 44.95 -32.92
N GLU A 34 -2.84 44.25 -33.59
CA GLU A 34 -2.69 42.80 -33.41
C GLU A 34 -2.62 42.48 -31.91
N PRO A 35 -3.40 41.49 -31.41
CA PRO A 35 -3.38 41.15 -30.01
C PRO A 35 -1.95 40.76 -29.63
N SER A 36 -1.34 41.53 -28.73
CA SER A 36 0.06 41.38 -28.39
C SER A 36 0.34 39.94 -27.97
N ALA A 37 1.33 39.32 -28.62
CA ALA A 37 1.65 37.90 -28.47
C ALA A 37 2.25 37.62 -27.08
N GLY A 38 1.41 37.65 -26.05
CA GLY A 38 1.72 37.14 -24.73
C GLY A 38 2.18 35.69 -24.86
N SER A 39 3.34 35.39 -24.27
CA SER A 39 3.96 34.08 -24.37
C SER A 39 2.98 32.97 -24.00
N VAL A 40 2.62 32.13 -24.97
CA VAL A 40 1.74 30.98 -24.74
C VAL A 40 2.35 30.11 -23.64
N ALA A 41 1.56 29.81 -22.61
CA ALA A 41 2.02 29.04 -21.47
C ALA A 41 2.56 27.68 -21.92
N THR A 42 3.71 27.28 -21.38
CA THR A 42 4.34 26.00 -21.74
C THR A 42 3.52 24.82 -21.20
N ALA A 43 3.78 23.59 -21.64
CA ALA A 43 3.04 22.43 -21.15
C ALA A 43 3.25 22.23 -19.64
N ALA A 44 4.46 22.45 -19.14
CA ALA A 44 4.79 22.41 -17.72
C ALA A 44 4.06 23.48 -16.90
N GLN A 45 3.92 24.70 -17.42
CA GLN A 45 3.16 25.77 -16.77
C GLN A 45 1.65 25.47 -16.76
N THR A 46 1.11 24.96 -17.87
CA THR A 46 -0.31 24.62 -18.03
C THR A 46 -0.71 23.44 -17.15
N LEU A 47 0.19 22.48 -16.94
CA LEU A 47 -0.02 21.29 -16.09
C LEU A 47 0.47 21.48 -14.64
N GLY A 48 1.00 22.65 -14.27
CA GLY A 48 1.53 22.96 -12.93
C GLY A 48 2.82 22.20 -12.56
N ALA A 49 3.47 21.53 -13.51
CA ALA A 49 4.72 20.81 -13.32
C ALA A 49 5.93 21.74 -13.04
N ASP A 50 5.78 23.05 -13.29
CA ASP A 50 6.73 24.09 -12.86
C ASP A 50 6.63 24.42 -11.36
N LYS A 51 5.51 24.07 -10.71
CA LYS A 51 5.19 24.35 -9.30
C LYS A 51 4.83 23.09 -8.49
N PRO A 52 5.68 22.03 -8.50
CA PRO A 52 5.39 20.78 -7.80
C PRO A 52 5.41 20.94 -6.29
N SER A 53 4.61 20.12 -5.59
CA SER A 53 4.57 20.12 -4.12
C SER A 53 5.88 19.64 -3.50
N GLN A 54 6.19 20.12 -2.30
CA GLN A 54 7.40 19.75 -1.57
C GLN A 54 7.46 18.24 -1.29
N GLN A 55 6.31 17.61 -1.04
CA GLN A 55 6.16 16.17 -0.81
C GLN A 55 6.59 15.36 -2.05
N VAL A 56 6.13 15.76 -3.25
CA VAL A 56 6.51 15.11 -4.52
C VAL A 56 8.00 15.29 -4.80
N LEU A 57 8.55 16.50 -4.57
CA LEU A 57 9.98 16.74 -4.74
C LEU A 57 10.84 15.92 -3.77
N LEU A 58 10.43 15.74 -2.52
CA LEU A 58 11.17 14.91 -1.55
C LEU A 58 11.12 13.42 -1.92
N ALA A 59 9.97 12.92 -2.38
CA ALA A 59 9.86 11.55 -2.88
C ALA A 59 10.78 11.30 -4.10
N LEU A 60 10.72 12.17 -5.12
CA LEU A 60 11.56 12.04 -6.32
C LEU A 60 13.07 12.10 -6.01
N GLN A 61 13.48 12.96 -5.06
CA GLN A 61 14.88 13.01 -4.61
C GLN A 61 15.31 11.70 -3.94
N ARG A 62 14.48 11.15 -3.04
CA ARG A 62 14.75 9.88 -2.33
C ARG A 62 14.79 8.69 -3.28
N ASP A 63 13.76 8.53 -4.09
CA ASP A 63 13.48 7.28 -4.82
C ASP A 63 14.26 7.19 -6.13
N LEU A 64 14.41 8.31 -6.85
CA LEU A 64 15.17 8.37 -8.11
C LEU A 64 16.62 8.88 -7.90
N ARG A 65 17.03 9.12 -6.64
CA ARG A 65 18.37 9.61 -6.24
C ARG A 65 18.76 10.93 -6.93
N LEU A 66 17.80 11.84 -7.04
CA LEU A 66 17.95 13.16 -7.68
C LEU A 66 18.26 14.25 -6.65
N THR A 67 18.86 15.34 -7.11
CA THR A 67 18.87 16.62 -6.38
C THR A 67 17.53 17.35 -6.52
N SER A 68 17.24 18.31 -5.62
CA SER A 68 16.03 19.16 -5.69
C SER A 68 15.86 19.86 -7.06
N THR A 69 16.96 20.34 -7.64
CA THR A 69 16.97 20.95 -8.98
C THR A 69 16.60 19.93 -10.05
N GLN A 70 17.25 18.77 -10.07
CA GLN A 70 16.97 17.69 -11.03
C GLN A 70 15.53 17.15 -10.90
N ALA A 71 14.98 17.07 -9.69
CA ALA A 71 13.61 16.63 -9.46
C ALA A 71 12.57 17.64 -10.02
N ARG A 72 12.84 18.95 -9.94
CA ARG A 72 12.02 19.99 -10.59
C ARG A 72 12.16 19.96 -12.11
N GLU A 73 13.40 19.93 -12.60
CA GLU A 73 13.74 19.87 -14.02
C GLU A 73 13.09 18.65 -14.70
N ARG A 74 13.13 17.49 -14.04
CA ARG A 74 12.51 16.25 -14.53
C ARG A 74 11.01 16.38 -14.78
N LEU A 75 10.26 16.99 -13.87
CA LEU A 75 8.82 17.17 -14.01
C LEU A 75 8.47 18.15 -15.14
N VAL A 76 9.26 19.21 -15.32
CA VAL A 76 9.15 20.13 -16.46
C VAL A 76 9.42 19.37 -17.77
N ASN A 77 10.52 18.62 -17.84
CA ASN A 77 10.88 17.84 -19.02
C ASN A 77 9.82 16.79 -19.40
N GLU A 78 9.23 16.10 -18.41
CA GLU A 78 8.14 15.13 -18.63
C GLU A 78 6.88 15.80 -19.20
N ALA A 79 6.48 16.96 -18.69
CA ALA A 79 5.33 17.70 -19.19
C ALA A 79 5.53 18.20 -20.64
N GLU A 80 6.68 18.83 -20.93
CA GLU A 80 6.99 19.30 -22.29
C GLU A 80 7.17 18.14 -23.28
N ALA A 81 7.75 17.02 -22.84
CA ALA A 81 7.87 15.82 -23.66
C ALA A 81 6.53 15.16 -23.94
N GLY A 82 5.59 15.17 -22.99
CA GLY A 82 4.21 14.72 -23.21
C GLY A 82 3.51 15.51 -24.32
N ALA A 83 3.67 16.85 -24.33
CA ALA A 83 3.12 17.70 -25.38
C ALA A 83 3.78 17.46 -26.76
N ARG A 84 5.12 17.36 -26.82
CA ARG A 84 5.85 17.00 -28.06
C ARG A 84 5.42 15.64 -28.61
N ALA A 85 5.38 14.61 -27.76
CA ALA A 85 4.96 13.27 -28.14
C ALA A 85 3.49 13.22 -28.61
N GLY A 86 2.62 14.06 -28.03
CA GLY A 86 1.24 14.25 -28.48
C GLY A 86 1.15 14.84 -29.89
N ARG A 87 1.89 15.93 -30.18
CA ARG A 87 1.94 16.52 -31.53
C ARG A 87 2.48 15.55 -32.56
N LEU A 88 3.61 14.90 -32.27
CA LEU A 88 4.22 13.92 -33.18
C LEU A 88 3.29 12.72 -33.41
N ARG A 89 2.64 12.18 -32.39
CA ARG A 89 1.63 11.11 -32.58
C ARG A 89 0.51 11.53 -33.54
N ASN A 90 0.04 12.77 -33.47
CA ASN A 90 -1.00 13.26 -34.36
C ASN A 90 -0.49 13.47 -35.80
N ALA A 91 0.75 13.95 -35.97
CA ALA A 91 1.37 14.17 -37.28
C ALA A 91 1.75 12.87 -38.01
N LEU A 92 2.25 11.86 -37.28
CA LEU A 92 2.67 10.57 -37.85
C LEU A 92 1.51 9.59 -38.06
N GLY A 93 0.38 9.80 -37.35
CA GLY A 93 -0.83 8.99 -37.48
C GLY A 93 -0.58 7.49 -37.23
N GLU A 94 -0.96 6.65 -38.19
CA GLU A 94 -0.81 5.19 -38.10
C GLU A 94 0.66 4.73 -38.04
N ARG A 95 1.61 5.54 -38.52
CA ARG A 95 3.06 5.22 -38.53
C ARG A 95 3.69 5.33 -37.14
N PHE A 96 3.01 5.94 -36.17
CA PHE A 96 3.50 6.09 -34.80
C PHE A 96 3.64 4.74 -34.08
N ALA A 97 4.88 4.39 -33.73
CA ALA A 97 5.22 3.16 -33.02
C ALA A 97 5.38 3.35 -31.49
N GLY A 98 5.51 4.59 -31.02
CA GLY A 98 5.47 4.93 -29.60
C GLY A 98 6.39 6.09 -29.22
N ALA A 99 6.44 6.41 -27.93
CA ALA A 99 7.34 7.42 -27.38
C ALA A 99 7.74 7.07 -25.94
N TRP A 100 8.94 7.45 -25.52
CA TRP A 100 9.45 7.25 -24.16
C TRP A 100 10.54 8.26 -23.82
N LEU A 101 10.86 8.38 -22.52
CA LEU A 101 11.88 9.29 -21.99
C LEU A 101 13.12 8.54 -21.49
N ARG A 102 14.28 9.18 -21.54
CA ARG A 102 15.56 8.68 -21.01
C ARG A 102 16.35 9.76 -20.27
N GLY A 103 17.34 9.32 -19.50
CA GLY A 103 18.18 10.16 -18.64
C GLY A 103 17.57 10.44 -17.27
N PRO A 104 18.38 10.82 -16.25
CA PRO A 104 17.91 11.01 -14.87
C PRO A 104 16.86 12.12 -14.75
N VAL A 105 17.00 13.19 -15.54
CA VAL A 105 16.04 14.31 -15.63
C VAL A 105 15.04 14.16 -16.78
N ALA A 106 14.88 12.96 -17.33
CA ALA A 106 13.92 12.64 -18.41
C ALA A 106 14.03 13.51 -19.68
N GLY A 107 15.19 14.12 -19.95
CA GLY A 107 15.38 15.09 -21.05
C GLY A 107 15.43 14.50 -22.46
N GLU A 108 15.82 13.23 -22.63
CA GLU A 108 15.85 12.58 -23.96
C GLU A 108 14.47 11.98 -24.28
N LEU A 109 13.62 12.74 -24.97
CA LEU A 109 12.42 12.21 -25.63
C LEU A 109 12.84 11.41 -26.87
N THR A 110 12.51 10.12 -26.90
CA THR A 110 12.60 9.28 -28.10
C THR A 110 11.20 8.99 -28.63
N VAL A 111 11.03 9.09 -29.95
CA VAL A 111 9.79 8.74 -30.67
C VAL A 111 10.11 7.70 -31.74
N ALA A 112 9.33 6.63 -31.77
CA ALA A 112 9.45 5.56 -32.74
C ALA A 112 8.40 5.68 -33.86
N THR A 113 8.82 5.37 -35.09
CA THR A 113 8.01 5.36 -36.31
C THR A 113 8.27 4.09 -37.12
N THR A 114 7.33 3.67 -37.96
CA THR A 114 7.53 2.63 -38.98
C THR A 114 7.97 3.16 -40.35
N ASN A 115 8.25 4.46 -40.50
CA ASN A 115 8.75 5.05 -41.75
C ASN A 115 9.96 5.96 -41.53
N ALA A 116 11.02 5.78 -42.32
CA ALA A 116 12.22 6.61 -42.28
C ALA A 116 11.98 8.06 -42.74
N GLU A 117 10.97 8.31 -43.57
CA GLU A 117 10.61 9.66 -44.03
C GLU A 117 10.11 10.57 -42.89
N ASP A 118 9.68 9.99 -41.77
CA ASP A 118 9.21 10.73 -40.59
C ASP A 118 10.37 11.27 -39.73
N VAL A 119 11.60 10.78 -39.91
CA VAL A 119 12.77 11.12 -39.06
C VAL A 119 13.01 12.64 -38.99
N PRO A 120 13.05 13.42 -40.09
CA PRO A 120 13.29 14.86 -40.01
C PRO A 120 12.17 15.62 -39.28
N ALA A 121 10.93 15.13 -39.34
CA ALA A 121 9.79 15.74 -38.64
C ALA A 121 9.84 15.49 -37.13
N ILE A 122 10.31 14.30 -36.71
CA ILE A 122 10.56 13.96 -35.31
C ILE A 122 11.70 14.81 -34.74
N GLU A 123 12.79 14.95 -35.48
CA GLU A 123 13.99 15.70 -35.07
C GLU A 123 13.73 17.22 -35.03
N ALA A 124 12.91 17.76 -35.94
CA ALA A 124 12.50 19.17 -35.93
C ALA A 124 11.67 19.57 -34.69
N GLU A 125 10.94 18.63 -34.09
CA GLU A 125 10.24 18.80 -32.79
C GLU A 125 11.16 18.59 -31.58
N GLY A 126 12.47 18.39 -31.78
CA GLY A 126 13.45 18.18 -30.71
C GLY A 126 13.36 16.79 -30.05
N ALA A 127 12.81 15.80 -30.75
CA ALA A 127 12.77 14.41 -30.31
C ALA A 127 13.77 13.55 -31.10
N LYS A 128 14.26 12.48 -30.49
CA LYS A 128 15.13 11.49 -31.14
C LYS A 128 14.27 10.49 -31.90
N ALA A 129 14.49 10.34 -33.21
CA ALA A 129 13.78 9.35 -34.01
C ALA A 129 14.38 7.94 -33.87
N VAL A 130 13.51 6.91 -33.95
CA VAL A 130 13.92 5.50 -34.15
C VAL A 130 12.95 4.86 -35.14
N VAL A 131 13.47 4.27 -36.22
CA VAL A 131 12.66 3.49 -37.16
C VAL A 131 12.55 2.04 -36.66
N VAL A 132 11.33 1.51 -36.59
CA VAL A 132 11.01 0.17 -36.04
C VAL A 132 9.97 -0.56 -36.90
N THR A 133 9.76 -1.85 -36.65
CA THR A 133 8.95 -2.73 -37.53
C THR A 133 7.44 -2.60 -37.32
N HIS A 134 6.98 -2.39 -36.08
CA HIS A 134 5.56 -2.49 -35.72
C HIS A 134 4.98 -1.17 -35.22
N THR A 135 3.80 -0.81 -35.72
CA THR A 135 3.04 0.37 -35.25
C THR A 135 2.49 0.11 -33.84
N LEU A 136 2.24 1.17 -33.07
CA LEU A 136 1.67 1.05 -31.74
C LEU A 136 0.25 0.45 -31.77
N ALA A 137 -0.48 0.67 -32.87
CA ALA A 137 -1.77 0.06 -33.12
C ALA A 137 -1.66 -1.47 -33.29
N ALA A 138 -0.70 -1.95 -34.08
CA ALA A 138 -0.49 -3.38 -34.30
C ALA A 138 -0.11 -4.11 -32.99
N LEU A 139 0.80 -3.54 -32.19
CA LEU A 139 1.19 -4.13 -30.90
C LEU A 139 0.03 -4.12 -29.89
N ARG A 140 -0.81 -3.09 -29.88
CA ARG A 140 -2.03 -3.05 -29.06
C ARG A 140 -3.07 -4.07 -29.49
N ALA A 141 -3.23 -4.32 -30.79
CA ALA A 141 -4.11 -5.37 -31.32
C ALA A 141 -3.65 -6.78 -30.90
N VAL A 142 -2.34 -7.02 -30.77
CA VAL A 142 -1.80 -8.26 -30.19
C VAL A 142 -2.11 -8.33 -28.69
N LYS A 143 -1.84 -7.28 -27.90
CA LYS A 143 -2.17 -7.26 -26.45
C LYS A 143 -3.67 -7.51 -26.19
N ALA A 144 -4.55 -6.88 -26.96
CA ALA A 144 -6.01 -7.00 -26.81
C ALA A 144 -6.53 -8.45 -26.96
N ARG A 145 -5.76 -9.35 -27.61
CA ARG A 145 -6.09 -10.79 -27.70
C ARG A 145 -5.72 -11.56 -26.44
N LEU A 146 -4.68 -11.15 -25.71
CA LEU A 146 -4.42 -11.66 -24.36
C LEU A 146 -5.49 -11.14 -23.39
N ASP A 147 -5.81 -9.84 -23.47
CA ASP A 147 -6.82 -9.15 -22.64
C ASP A 147 -8.25 -9.70 -22.79
N SER A 148 -8.56 -10.35 -23.92
CA SER A 148 -9.85 -11.02 -24.14
C SER A 148 -9.83 -12.52 -23.83
N THR A 149 -8.65 -13.07 -23.53
CA THR A 149 -8.46 -14.49 -23.17
C THR A 149 -8.37 -14.68 -21.65
N ASP A 150 -7.89 -13.68 -20.89
CA ASP A 150 -7.76 -13.76 -19.42
C ASP A 150 -9.09 -14.09 -18.70
N ILE A 151 -10.21 -13.63 -19.25
CA ILE A 151 -11.58 -13.85 -18.75
C ILE A 151 -11.93 -15.36 -18.68
N LEU A 152 -11.25 -16.18 -19.49
CA LEU A 152 -11.53 -17.61 -19.67
C LEU A 152 -10.32 -18.51 -19.32
N TYR A 153 -9.25 -17.97 -18.76
CA TYR A 153 -7.98 -18.67 -18.56
C TYR A 153 -7.32 -18.33 -17.21
N ASP A 154 -6.77 -19.32 -16.50
CA ASP A 154 -6.06 -19.03 -15.24
C ASP A 154 -4.67 -18.42 -15.51
N THR A 155 -4.55 -17.11 -15.31
CA THR A 155 -3.33 -16.33 -15.55
C THR A 155 -2.40 -16.24 -14.33
N ARG A 156 -2.64 -16.97 -13.23
CA ARG A 156 -1.78 -16.96 -12.02
C ARG A 156 -0.31 -17.29 -12.30
N ASP A 157 -0.05 -18.14 -13.29
CA ASP A 157 1.30 -18.54 -13.75
C ASP A 157 1.81 -17.72 -14.95
N SER A 158 1.03 -16.74 -15.42
CA SER A 158 1.37 -15.81 -16.51
C SER A 158 0.80 -14.41 -16.27
N PRO A 159 1.15 -13.75 -15.14
CA PRO A 159 0.31 -12.73 -14.52
C PRO A 159 0.47 -11.30 -15.04
N THR A 160 1.39 -11.03 -15.98
CA THR A 160 1.63 -9.67 -16.49
C THR A 160 1.90 -9.68 -17.99
N TRP A 161 1.16 -8.90 -18.79
CA TRP A 161 1.46 -8.71 -20.20
C TRP A 161 1.25 -7.27 -20.66
N TYR A 162 2.14 -6.80 -21.54
CA TYR A 162 2.23 -5.39 -21.91
C TYR A 162 2.85 -5.18 -23.30
N VAL A 163 2.64 -3.98 -23.86
CA VAL A 163 3.39 -3.53 -25.04
C VAL A 163 4.70 -2.93 -24.55
N ASP A 164 5.81 -3.61 -24.85
CA ASP A 164 7.16 -3.06 -24.70
C ASP A 164 7.41 -2.07 -25.85
N VAL A 165 7.21 -0.79 -25.57
CA VAL A 165 7.35 0.28 -26.56
C VAL A 165 8.82 0.46 -26.99
N PRO A 166 9.82 0.58 -26.09
CA PRO A 166 11.23 0.64 -26.48
C PRO A 166 11.74 -0.62 -27.20
N GLY A 167 11.25 -1.81 -26.83
CA GLY A 167 11.61 -3.08 -27.48
C GLY A 167 10.75 -3.45 -28.70
N ASN A 168 9.78 -2.59 -29.05
CA ASN A 168 8.81 -2.69 -30.16
C ASN A 168 8.11 -4.06 -30.27
N ARG A 169 7.62 -4.61 -29.16
CA ARG A 169 6.98 -5.94 -29.10
C ARG A 169 5.89 -6.03 -28.03
N VAL A 170 5.14 -7.14 -28.01
CA VAL A 170 4.36 -7.53 -26.83
C VAL A 170 5.19 -8.48 -25.98
N VAL A 171 5.15 -8.31 -24.67
CA VAL A 171 5.80 -9.18 -23.68
C VAL A 171 4.74 -9.81 -22.80
N LEU A 172 4.89 -11.10 -22.52
CA LEU A 172 4.16 -11.83 -21.48
C LEU A 172 5.17 -12.31 -20.43
N GLU A 173 4.99 -11.90 -19.19
CA GLU A 173 5.75 -12.44 -18.06
C GLU A 173 5.05 -13.68 -17.50
N ALA A 174 5.81 -14.76 -17.35
CA ALA A 174 5.32 -16.04 -16.86
C ALA A 174 6.33 -16.69 -15.90
N VAL A 175 5.86 -17.60 -15.04
CA VAL A 175 6.75 -18.27 -14.07
C VAL A 175 7.63 -19.33 -14.69
N ASP A 176 7.22 -19.84 -15.86
CA ASP A 176 7.96 -20.75 -16.71
C ASP A 176 7.55 -20.56 -18.19
N GLN A 177 8.28 -21.21 -19.10
CA GLN A 177 8.08 -21.08 -20.54
C GLN A 177 6.81 -21.78 -21.04
N ALA A 178 6.38 -22.88 -20.42
CA ALA A 178 5.22 -23.65 -20.84
C ALA A 178 3.92 -22.95 -20.45
N SER A 179 3.83 -22.40 -19.23
CA SER A 179 2.68 -21.58 -18.79
C SER A 179 2.46 -20.39 -19.72
N GLY A 180 3.53 -19.65 -20.04
CA GLY A 180 3.45 -18.52 -20.97
C GLY A 180 3.09 -18.94 -22.40
N ALA A 181 3.68 -20.02 -22.92
CA ALA A 181 3.35 -20.54 -24.26
C ALA A 181 1.90 -21.04 -24.36
N ALA A 182 1.36 -21.65 -23.29
CA ALA A 182 -0.02 -22.10 -23.24
C ALA A 182 -1.02 -20.92 -23.30
N PHE A 183 -0.78 -19.84 -22.54
CA PHE A 183 -1.63 -18.64 -22.60
C PHE A 183 -1.56 -17.91 -23.95
N VAL A 184 -0.36 -17.80 -24.55
CA VAL A 184 -0.18 -17.27 -25.92
C VAL A 184 -0.96 -18.13 -26.93
N SER A 185 -0.90 -19.45 -26.82
CA SER A 185 -1.63 -20.36 -27.70
C SER A 185 -3.15 -20.32 -27.47
N ALA A 186 -3.62 -20.11 -26.23
CA ALA A 186 -5.04 -19.96 -25.90
C ALA A 186 -5.62 -18.69 -26.54
N ALA A 187 -4.85 -17.59 -26.56
CA ALA A 187 -5.20 -16.37 -27.30
C ALA A 187 -5.13 -16.53 -28.84
N GLY A 188 -4.75 -17.71 -29.34
CA GLY A 188 -4.51 -18.00 -30.76
C GLY A 188 -3.35 -17.21 -31.37
N LEU A 189 -2.46 -16.69 -30.53
CA LEU A 189 -1.25 -15.95 -30.93
C LEU A 189 -0.11 -16.94 -31.16
N ARG A 190 0.91 -16.48 -31.89
CA ARG A 190 2.12 -17.25 -32.16
C ARG A 190 3.32 -16.70 -31.41
N ALA A 191 4.36 -17.52 -31.24
CA ALA A 191 5.56 -17.16 -30.49
C ALA A 191 6.32 -15.95 -31.05
N GLU A 192 6.25 -15.69 -32.37
CA GLU A 192 6.84 -14.49 -32.97
C GLU A 192 6.09 -13.18 -32.64
N GLN A 193 4.86 -13.26 -32.10
CA GLN A 193 4.02 -12.11 -31.78
C GLN A 193 4.13 -11.65 -30.32
N VAL A 194 4.49 -12.57 -29.41
CA VAL A 194 4.58 -12.32 -27.96
C VAL A 194 5.86 -12.93 -27.41
N ALA A 195 6.77 -12.08 -26.92
CA ALA A 195 7.96 -12.53 -26.22
C ALA A 195 7.59 -12.97 -24.79
N VAL A 196 7.61 -14.30 -24.55
CA VAL A 196 7.49 -14.85 -23.20
C VAL A 196 8.78 -14.57 -22.43
N ARG A 197 8.68 -13.94 -21.25
CA ARG A 197 9.78 -13.67 -20.32
C ARG A 197 9.56 -14.45 -19.03
N VAL A 198 10.41 -15.44 -18.78
CA VAL A 198 10.40 -16.18 -17.50
C VAL A 198 10.79 -15.22 -16.36
N THR A 199 10.03 -15.24 -15.27
CA THR A 199 10.22 -14.39 -14.09
C THR A 199 9.75 -15.07 -12.81
N ALA A 200 10.32 -14.70 -11.66
CA ALA A 200 9.77 -15.08 -10.35
C ALA A 200 8.60 -14.18 -9.91
N ASN A 201 8.31 -13.10 -10.65
CA ASN A 201 7.27 -12.12 -10.29
C ASN A 201 5.87 -12.75 -10.31
N ARG A 202 5.21 -12.75 -9.15
CA ARG A 202 3.75 -12.93 -9.03
C ARG A 202 3.16 -11.68 -8.36
N PRO A 203 2.59 -10.72 -9.10
CA PRO A 203 1.87 -9.58 -8.53
C PRO A 203 0.74 -10.03 -7.61
N ARG A 204 0.51 -9.29 -6.53
CA ARG A 204 -0.49 -9.57 -5.49
C ARG A 204 -1.03 -8.26 -4.93
N LEU A 205 -2.21 -8.30 -4.30
CA LEU A 205 -2.70 -7.20 -3.49
C LEU A 205 -1.92 -7.13 -2.17
N PHE A 206 -1.73 -5.92 -1.65
CA PHE A 206 -1.15 -5.71 -0.32
C PHE A 206 -2.28 -5.60 0.71
N GLU A 207 -2.24 -6.47 1.70
CA GLU A 207 -3.23 -6.57 2.78
C GLU A 207 -2.64 -6.03 4.09
N ASN A 208 -3.51 -5.63 5.01
CA ASN A 208 -3.12 -5.12 6.32
C ASN A 208 -3.51 -6.09 7.44
N ILE A 209 -2.60 -6.29 8.39
CA ILE A 209 -2.88 -6.96 9.66
C ILE A 209 -3.47 -5.91 10.61
N THR A 210 -4.72 -6.09 11.04
CA THR A 210 -5.40 -5.29 12.06
C THR A 210 -5.81 -6.22 13.20
N GLY A 211 -5.56 -5.81 14.46
CA GLY A 211 -6.00 -6.58 15.63
C GLY A 211 -7.53 -6.70 15.69
N GLY A 212 -8.04 -7.89 15.99
CA GLY A 212 -9.46 -8.22 16.00
C GLY A 212 -10.02 -8.78 14.69
N ASP A 213 -9.27 -8.73 13.58
CA ASP A 213 -9.69 -9.41 12.34
C ASP A 213 -9.60 -10.93 12.47
N ALA A 214 -10.45 -11.63 11.72
CA ALA A 214 -10.44 -13.08 11.64
C ALA A 214 -9.17 -13.60 10.96
N PHE A 215 -8.64 -14.71 11.46
CA PHE A 215 -7.75 -15.58 10.69
C PHE A 215 -8.15 -17.04 10.92
N TYR A 216 -7.87 -17.88 9.92
CA TYR A 216 -8.24 -19.29 9.92
C TYR A 216 -6.99 -20.16 10.00
N ILE A 217 -7.07 -21.27 10.73
CA ILE A 217 -5.94 -22.18 10.98
C ILE A 217 -6.21 -23.50 10.27
N ASP A 218 -5.31 -23.86 9.35
CA ASP A 218 -5.35 -25.06 8.49
C ASP A 218 -6.73 -25.30 7.82
N GLY A 219 -7.48 -24.22 7.57
CA GLY A 219 -8.84 -24.24 6.99
C GLY A 219 -9.94 -24.78 7.91
N ALA A 220 -9.64 -25.14 9.16
CA ALA A 220 -10.53 -25.86 10.07
C ALA A 220 -10.98 -25.05 11.30
N ALA A 221 -10.10 -24.22 11.86
CA ALA A 221 -10.41 -23.38 13.03
C ALA A 221 -10.38 -21.89 12.67
N ARG A 222 -11.02 -21.04 13.48
CA ARG A 222 -11.01 -19.58 13.38
C ARG A 222 -10.63 -18.97 14.73
N CYS A 223 -9.68 -18.05 14.72
CA CYS A 223 -9.37 -17.17 15.84
C CYS A 223 -9.28 -15.71 15.36
N SER A 224 -8.98 -14.81 16.29
CA SER A 224 -8.80 -13.39 16.03
C SER A 224 -7.32 -13.00 16.15
N VAL A 225 -6.86 -12.18 15.21
CA VAL A 225 -5.51 -11.56 15.25
C VAL A 225 -5.41 -10.72 16.53
N GLY A 226 -4.35 -10.89 17.33
CA GLY A 226 -4.12 -10.10 18.54
C GLY A 226 -3.51 -8.73 18.20
N PHE A 227 -2.18 -8.65 18.27
CA PHE A 227 -1.42 -7.45 17.91
C PHE A 227 -0.39 -7.75 16.83
N SER A 228 -0.23 -6.81 15.89
CA SER A 228 0.88 -6.82 14.95
C SER A 228 2.22 -6.68 15.67
N VAL A 229 3.21 -7.48 15.25
CA VAL A 229 4.56 -7.48 15.80
C VAL A 229 5.61 -7.65 14.68
N THR A 230 6.85 -7.33 14.98
CA THR A 230 8.01 -7.78 14.20
C THR A 230 8.94 -8.66 15.04
N LYS A 231 9.64 -9.56 14.37
CA LYS A 231 10.84 -10.23 14.86
C LYS A 231 11.98 -9.86 13.91
N ASP A 232 12.87 -8.98 14.36
CA ASP A 232 13.78 -8.24 13.49
C ASP A 232 13.02 -7.54 12.35
N GLN A 233 13.17 -8.02 11.10
CA GLN A 233 12.44 -7.54 9.92
C GLN A 233 11.22 -8.41 9.55
N GLN A 234 11.06 -9.60 10.15
CA GLN A 234 9.94 -10.49 9.87
C GLN A 234 8.67 -9.96 10.53
N GLN A 235 7.68 -9.60 9.72
CA GLN A 235 6.37 -9.12 10.19
C GLN A 235 5.49 -10.29 10.64
N GLY A 236 4.56 -10.03 11.55
CA GLY A 236 3.68 -11.05 12.10
C GLY A 236 2.63 -10.50 13.04
N PHE A 237 1.97 -11.40 13.78
CA PHE A 237 1.07 -11.04 14.88
C PHE A 237 1.16 -12.04 16.03
N VAL A 238 0.85 -11.58 17.25
CA VAL A 238 0.58 -12.44 18.40
C VAL A 238 -0.89 -12.85 18.44
N THR A 239 -1.17 -14.02 19.01
CA THR A 239 -2.51 -14.59 19.20
C THR A 239 -2.46 -15.63 20.34
N ALA A 240 -3.56 -16.32 20.64
CA ALA A 240 -3.60 -17.32 21.69
C ALA A 240 -2.89 -18.64 21.26
N GLY A 241 -2.34 -19.37 22.23
CA GLY A 241 -1.63 -20.63 22.03
C GLY A 241 -2.55 -21.80 21.70
N HIS A 242 -3.77 -21.81 22.22
CA HIS A 242 -4.77 -22.84 21.91
C HIS A 242 -5.26 -22.79 20.45
N CYS A 243 -5.13 -21.64 19.77
CA CYS A 243 -5.56 -21.47 18.37
C CYS A 243 -4.77 -22.30 17.35
N GLY A 244 -3.54 -22.72 17.65
CA GLY A 244 -2.71 -23.47 16.71
C GLY A 244 -1.34 -23.86 17.28
N LYS A 245 -0.75 -24.91 16.72
CA LYS A 245 0.62 -25.37 17.07
C LYS A 245 1.64 -24.84 16.05
N ALA A 246 2.92 -24.80 16.43
CA ALA A 246 3.99 -24.37 15.53
C ALA A 246 4.00 -25.21 14.23
N GLY A 247 4.12 -24.54 13.08
CA GLY A 247 4.02 -25.13 11.75
C GLY A 247 2.63 -25.03 11.08
N ALA A 248 1.56 -24.84 11.86
CA ALA A 248 0.20 -24.64 11.35
C ALA A 248 0.10 -23.42 10.42
N LYS A 249 -0.69 -23.51 9.35
CA LYS A 249 -0.84 -22.48 8.32
C LYS A 249 -2.02 -21.57 8.60
N THR A 250 -1.90 -20.31 8.20
CA THR A 250 -3.00 -19.34 8.34
C THR A 250 -3.42 -18.73 7.01
N THR A 251 -4.74 -18.56 6.83
CA THR A 251 -5.34 -17.63 5.88
C THR A 251 -5.98 -16.46 6.63
N GLY A 252 -6.01 -15.27 6.01
CA GLY A 252 -6.58 -14.08 6.62
C GLY A 252 -8.11 -14.00 6.52
N PHE A 253 -8.68 -12.89 6.96
CA PHE A 253 -10.14 -12.63 6.91
C PHE A 253 -10.73 -12.77 5.50
N ASN A 254 -9.92 -12.49 4.47
CA ASN A 254 -10.21 -12.58 3.03
C ASN A 254 -9.96 -13.98 2.42
N GLN A 255 -9.62 -14.98 3.24
CA GLN A 255 -9.19 -16.34 2.85
C GLN A 255 -7.90 -16.42 2.00
N ALA A 256 -7.14 -15.34 1.86
CA ALA A 256 -5.84 -15.38 1.20
C ALA A 256 -4.75 -15.94 2.13
N ASP A 257 -3.76 -16.64 1.57
CA ASP A 257 -2.55 -17.10 2.27
C ASP A 257 -1.96 -15.97 3.12
N GLN A 258 -1.79 -16.22 4.41
CA GLN A 258 -1.34 -15.22 5.38
C GLN A 258 -0.01 -15.58 6.02
N GLY A 259 0.10 -16.73 6.70
CA GLY A 259 1.27 -16.97 7.53
C GLY A 259 1.46 -18.40 8.02
N THR A 260 2.30 -18.54 9.05
CA THR A 260 2.59 -19.81 9.73
C THR A 260 2.92 -19.55 11.19
N PHE A 261 2.31 -20.31 12.11
CA PHE A 261 2.65 -20.30 13.53
C PHE A 261 4.14 -20.65 13.73
N GLN A 262 4.91 -19.75 14.34
CA GLN A 262 6.34 -19.95 14.58
C GLN A 262 6.59 -20.58 15.96
N ALA A 263 5.88 -20.09 16.98
CA ALA A 263 5.85 -20.68 18.30
C ALA A 263 4.44 -20.61 18.89
N SER A 264 4.11 -21.58 19.74
CA SER A 264 2.85 -21.66 20.49
C SER A 264 3.11 -22.39 21.80
N THR A 265 2.54 -21.87 22.89
CA THR A 265 2.59 -22.44 24.23
C THR A 265 1.15 -22.48 24.76
N PHE A 266 0.63 -23.69 24.90
CA PHE A 266 -0.65 -24.03 25.54
C PHE A 266 -0.69 -25.54 25.83
N PRO A 267 -1.03 -25.98 27.07
CA PRO A 267 -1.37 -25.19 28.26
C PRO A 267 -0.13 -24.56 28.95
N GLY A 268 -0.26 -24.16 30.23
CA GLY A 268 0.78 -23.51 31.05
C GLY A 268 0.86 -21.99 30.84
N LYS A 269 0.97 -21.58 29.58
CA LYS A 269 0.63 -20.23 29.09
C LYS A 269 -0.43 -20.37 27.99
N ASP A 270 -0.95 -19.28 27.44
CA ASP A 270 -1.82 -19.31 26.27
C ASP A 270 -1.41 -18.27 25.23
N MET A 271 -0.26 -18.50 24.61
CA MET A 271 0.39 -17.54 23.71
C MET A 271 0.96 -18.19 22.46
N ALA A 272 0.83 -17.51 21.33
CA ALA A 272 1.47 -17.85 20.06
C ALA A 272 1.90 -16.61 19.27
N HIS A 273 2.76 -16.80 18.28
CA HIS A 273 2.96 -15.81 17.22
C HIS A 273 3.03 -16.45 15.83
N VAL A 274 2.46 -15.74 14.86
CA VAL A 274 2.38 -16.10 13.44
C VAL A 274 3.28 -15.15 12.67
N ALA A 275 4.25 -15.69 11.92
CA ALA A 275 4.98 -14.91 10.93
C ALA A 275 4.18 -14.90 9.62
N VAL A 276 4.03 -13.72 9.01
CA VAL A 276 3.27 -13.57 7.76
C VAL A 276 4.18 -13.55 6.52
N ASN A 277 3.58 -13.86 5.38
CA ASN A 277 4.21 -13.68 4.07
C ASN A 277 4.17 -12.20 3.62
N ALA A 278 4.93 -11.88 2.58
CA ALA A 278 5.12 -10.51 2.08
C ALA A 278 3.86 -9.84 1.46
N ASN A 279 2.70 -10.50 1.45
CA ASN A 279 1.43 -9.88 1.04
C ASN A 279 0.84 -9.04 2.18
N TRP A 280 1.18 -9.34 3.44
CA TRP A 280 0.54 -8.81 4.63
C TRP A 280 1.46 -7.84 5.39
N THR A 281 0.94 -6.66 5.67
CA THR A 281 1.66 -5.58 6.36
C THR A 281 1.20 -5.50 7.82
N ALA A 282 2.15 -5.57 8.76
CA ALA A 282 1.93 -5.29 10.17
C ALA A 282 1.57 -3.81 10.37
N THR A 283 0.35 -3.54 10.87
CA THR A 283 -0.10 -2.17 11.21
C THR A 283 -0.30 -2.03 12.72
N PRO A 284 -0.17 -0.83 13.30
CA PRO A 284 -0.43 -0.59 14.73
C PRO A 284 -1.92 -0.56 15.07
N ASP A 285 -2.80 -0.97 14.15
CA ASP A 285 -4.23 -0.75 14.25
C ASP A 285 -4.95 -1.95 14.90
N VAL A 286 -5.92 -1.65 15.75
CA VAL A 286 -6.91 -2.58 16.31
C VAL A 286 -8.30 -2.13 15.86
N LYS A 287 -9.18 -3.09 15.57
CA LYS A 287 -10.55 -2.90 15.14
C LYS A 287 -11.45 -2.55 16.34
N GLY A 288 -11.66 -1.26 16.54
CA GLY A 288 -12.52 -0.68 17.56
C GLY A 288 -14.01 -0.72 17.22
N GLU A 289 -14.77 0.03 18.02
CA GLU A 289 -16.21 0.23 17.87
C GLU A 289 -16.63 0.58 16.43
N GLY A 290 -17.71 -0.02 15.94
CA GLY A 290 -18.19 0.15 14.57
C GLY A 290 -17.17 -0.18 13.46
N GLY A 291 -16.08 -0.91 13.78
CA GLY A 291 -14.99 -1.21 12.85
C GLY A 291 -13.99 -0.07 12.64
N GLN A 292 -14.02 0.99 13.46
CA GLN A 292 -13.02 2.07 13.41
C GLN A 292 -11.63 1.57 13.83
N LYS A 293 -10.56 2.29 13.45
CA LYS A 293 -9.19 1.91 13.83
C LYS A 293 -8.72 2.64 15.10
N VAL A 294 -8.43 1.87 16.14
CA VAL A 294 -7.73 2.32 17.37
C VAL A 294 -6.25 2.02 17.20
N GLN A 295 -5.39 3.02 17.33
CA GLN A 295 -3.95 2.85 17.15
C GLN A 295 -3.23 2.55 18.46
N VAL A 296 -2.38 1.53 18.45
CA VAL A 296 -1.56 1.11 19.58
C VAL A 296 -0.29 1.94 19.66
N ALA A 297 0.01 2.46 20.85
CA ALA A 297 1.18 3.29 21.15
C ALA A 297 2.25 2.56 21.99
N GLY A 298 1.92 1.40 22.57
CA GLY A 298 2.83 0.57 23.36
C GLY A 298 2.09 -0.49 24.17
N SER A 299 2.74 -1.02 25.21
CA SER A 299 2.22 -2.11 26.07
C SER A 299 2.35 -1.83 27.57
N VAL A 300 2.05 -0.61 28.02
CA VAL A 300 2.00 -0.32 29.47
C VAL A 300 0.86 -1.12 30.10
N GLU A 301 1.19 -1.97 31.07
CA GLU A 301 0.24 -2.83 31.78
C GLU A 301 -0.66 -1.99 32.70
N ALA A 302 -1.97 -2.07 32.50
CA ALA A 302 -2.97 -1.31 33.23
C ALA A 302 -3.39 -2.03 34.52
N LEU A 303 -3.66 -1.24 35.58
CA LEU A 303 -3.96 -1.73 36.92
C LEU A 303 -5.35 -2.38 37.04
N VAL A 304 -5.54 -3.19 38.08
CA VAL A 304 -6.88 -3.60 38.57
C VAL A 304 -7.80 -2.39 38.75
N GLY A 305 -9.04 -2.51 38.28
CA GLY A 305 -10.03 -1.45 38.22
C GLY A 305 -9.92 -0.51 37.02
N ALA A 306 -8.84 -0.57 36.23
CA ALA A 306 -8.75 0.18 34.99
C ALA A 306 -9.74 -0.32 33.93
N SER A 307 -10.21 0.58 33.07
CA SER A 307 -11.04 0.23 31.93
C SER A 307 -10.20 -0.44 30.83
N VAL A 308 -10.75 -1.52 30.27
CA VAL A 308 -10.14 -2.28 29.19
C VAL A 308 -11.21 -2.65 28.15
N CYS A 309 -10.85 -2.60 26.87
CA CYS A 309 -11.70 -2.99 25.77
C CYS A 309 -11.06 -4.10 24.95
N ARG A 310 -11.84 -5.05 24.45
CA ARG A 310 -11.38 -6.15 23.62
C ARG A 310 -12.04 -6.13 22.25
N SER A 311 -11.23 -6.40 21.23
CA SER A 311 -11.67 -6.68 19.86
C SER A 311 -11.64 -8.18 19.56
N GLY A 312 -12.53 -8.65 18.69
CA GLY A 312 -12.51 -10.01 18.18
C GLY A 312 -13.54 -10.27 17.08
N SER A 313 -13.29 -11.31 16.29
CA SER A 313 -14.00 -11.57 15.04
C SER A 313 -15.39 -12.21 15.21
N THR A 314 -15.84 -12.55 16.41
CA THR A 314 -17.20 -13.03 16.66
C THR A 314 -18.08 -11.89 17.18
N THR A 315 -17.69 -11.24 18.27
CA THR A 315 -18.53 -10.26 18.98
C THR A 315 -18.18 -8.80 18.69
N GLY A 316 -17.12 -8.53 17.92
CA GLY A 316 -16.75 -7.17 17.52
C GLY A 316 -15.92 -6.46 18.58
N TRP A 317 -16.52 -5.50 19.29
CA TRP A 317 -15.84 -4.65 20.28
C TRP A 317 -16.66 -4.54 21.56
N HIS A 318 -16.03 -4.84 22.71
CA HIS A 318 -16.67 -4.74 24.03
C HIS A 318 -15.71 -4.17 25.07
N CYS A 319 -16.22 -3.49 26.08
CA CYS A 319 -15.44 -2.84 27.13
C CYS A 319 -15.95 -3.22 28.53
N GLY A 320 -15.06 -3.11 29.51
CA GLY A 320 -15.26 -3.51 30.90
C GLY A 320 -14.07 -3.08 31.75
N THR A 321 -13.77 -3.83 32.81
CA THR A 321 -12.72 -3.52 33.80
C THR A 321 -11.82 -4.71 34.06
N ILE A 322 -10.54 -4.44 34.33
CA ILE A 322 -9.60 -5.43 34.86
C ILE A 322 -10.00 -5.76 36.31
N GLU A 323 -10.12 -7.05 36.64
CA GLU A 323 -10.52 -7.51 37.98
C GLU A 323 -9.35 -8.00 38.82
N GLN A 324 -8.47 -8.85 38.26
CA GLN A 324 -7.27 -9.37 38.91
C GLN A 324 -6.19 -9.74 37.89
N HIS A 325 -4.92 -9.62 38.27
CA HIS A 325 -3.78 -10.16 37.52
C HIS A 325 -3.30 -11.49 38.14
N GLU A 326 -2.36 -12.15 37.47
CA GLU A 326 -1.69 -13.37 37.94
C GLU A 326 -2.63 -14.54 38.27
N VAL A 327 -3.78 -14.61 37.61
CA VAL A 327 -4.80 -15.65 37.82
C VAL A 327 -4.41 -16.94 37.10
N SER A 328 -4.47 -18.07 37.81
CA SER A 328 -4.37 -19.41 37.24
C SER A 328 -5.76 -19.97 36.91
N VAL A 329 -5.96 -20.44 35.67
CA VAL A 329 -7.24 -20.98 35.19
C VAL A 329 -7.02 -22.42 34.72
N SER A 330 -7.91 -23.34 35.11
CA SER A 330 -7.83 -24.75 34.70
C SER A 330 -8.81 -25.04 33.56
N TYR A 331 -8.27 -25.20 32.35
CA TYR A 331 -9.00 -25.67 31.17
C TYR A 331 -8.96 -27.21 31.09
N ALA A 332 -9.70 -27.80 30.15
CA ALA A 332 -9.76 -29.26 29.97
C ALA A 332 -8.39 -29.85 29.54
N GLU A 333 -7.59 -29.04 28.85
CA GLU A 333 -6.25 -29.37 28.35
C GLU A 333 -5.15 -29.18 29.41
N GLY A 334 -5.45 -28.45 30.49
CA GLY A 334 -4.53 -28.18 31.61
C GLY A 334 -4.69 -26.78 32.20
N THR A 335 -3.93 -26.51 33.27
CA THR A 335 -3.84 -25.19 33.89
C THR A 335 -3.03 -24.22 33.02
N VAL A 336 -3.45 -22.97 32.98
CA VAL A 336 -2.74 -21.83 32.39
C VAL A 336 -2.56 -20.77 33.48
N ASP A 337 -1.32 -20.34 33.68
CA ASP A 337 -0.92 -19.44 34.77
C ASP A 337 -0.64 -18.02 34.27
N GLY A 338 -0.80 -17.04 35.15
CA GLY A 338 -0.42 -15.65 34.85
C GLY A 338 -1.40 -14.88 33.95
N LEU A 339 -2.66 -15.32 33.88
CA LEU A 339 -3.70 -14.61 33.13
C LEU A 339 -4.19 -13.37 33.88
N THR A 340 -4.81 -12.43 33.16
CA THR A 340 -5.58 -11.33 33.76
C THR A 340 -7.07 -11.56 33.57
N GLN A 341 -7.82 -11.50 34.66
CA GLN A 341 -9.28 -11.62 34.72
C GLN A 341 -9.97 -10.28 34.45
N THR A 342 -11.09 -10.29 33.74
CA THR A 342 -11.85 -9.09 33.39
C THR A 342 -13.34 -9.34 33.15
N THR A 343 -14.15 -8.29 33.34
CA THR A 343 -15.61 -8.26 33.11
C THR A 343 -16.01 -8.11 31.65
N VAL A 344 -15.06 -7.93 30.71
CA VAL A 344 -15.37 -7.89 29.28
C VAL A 344 -15.86 -9.27 28.83
N CYS A 345 -16.93 -9.33 28.03
CA CYS A 345 -17.41 -10.59 27.47
C CYS A 345 -16.62 -11.01 26.21
N ALA A 346 -16.63 -12.31 25.91
CA ALA A 346 -16.07 -12.89 24.69
C ALA A 346 -16.76 -14.24 24.38
N GLU A 347 -16.77 -14.63 23.11
CA GLU A 347 -17.42 -15.85 22.62
C GLU A 347 -16.49 -16.64 21.66
N PRO A 348 -16.79 -17.92 21.33
CA PRO A 348 -15.92 -18.74 20.48
C PRO A 348 -15.53 -18.06 19.16
N GLY A 349 -14.23 -17.98 18.88
CA GLY A 349 -13.63 -17.27 17.75
C GLY A 349 -13.09 -15.88 18.08
N ASP A 350 -13.48 -15.28 19.21
CA ASP A 350 -12.82 -14.08 19.77
C ASP A 350 -11.43 -14.39 20.35
N SER A 351 -11.16 -15.67 20.65
CA SER A 351 -9.84 -16.23 21.00
C SER A 351 -8.69 -15.59 20.23
N GLY A 352 -7.63 -15.19 20.93
CA GLY A 352 -6.49 -14.47 20.38
C GLY A 352 -6.70 -12.97 20.14
N GLY A 353 -7.93 -12.47 20.16
CA GLY A 353 -8.25 -11.06 19.92
C GLY A 353 -7.73 -10.12 21.02
N PRO A 354 -7.36 -8.86 20.68
CA PRO A 354 -6.60 -7.98 21.56
C PRO A 354 -7.44 -7.30 22.63
N TYR A 355 -6.89 -7.18 23.84
CA TYR A 355 -7.33 -6.28 24.90
C TYR A 355 -6.47 -5.02 24.92
N VAL A 356 -7.07 -3.83 24.89
CA VAL A 356 -6.40 -2.54 24.99
C VAL A 356 -6.98 -1.67 26.12
N ALA A 357 -6.12 -0.94 26.82
CA ALA A 357 -6.47 0.10 27.77
C ALA A 357 -6.08 1.46 27.17
N GLY A 358 -7.07 2.21 26.67
CA GLY A 358 -6.82 3.38 25.82
C GLY A 358 -6.07 3.01 24.54
N VAL A 359 -4.78 3.37 24.47
CA VAL A 359 -3.86 3.06 23.36
C VAL A 359 -2.78 2.03 23.73
N GLN A 360 -2.89 1.38 24.89
CA GLN A 360 -1.90 0.43 25.41
C GLN A 360 -2.38 -1.01 25.25
N ALA A 361 -1.59 -1.83 24.55
CA ALA A 361 -1.81 -3.26 24.41
C ALA A 361 -1.68 -3.98 25.77
N GLN A 362 -2.73 -4.71 26.17
CA GLN A 362 -2.78 -5.43 27.44
C GLN A 362 -2.55 -6.93 27.27
N GLY A 363 -3.20 -7.57 26.29
CA GLY A 363 -3.13 -9.02 26.13
C GLY A 363 -4.01 -9.59 25.01
N VAL A 364 -4.04 -10.91 24.89
CA VAL A 364 -4.84 -11.65 23.90
C VAL A 364 -5.85 -12.56 24.59
N THR A 365 -7.06 -12.66 24.03
CA THR A 365 -8.18 -13.44 24.58
C THR A 365 -7.81 -14.91 24.72
N SER A 366 -7.84 -15.44 25.94
CA SER A 366 -7.57 -16.87 26.23
C SER A 366 -8.87 -17.66 26.32
N GLY A 367 -9.78 -17.27 27.20
CA GLY A 367 -11.08 -17.93 27.36
C GLY A 367 -11.94 -17.27 28.43
N GLY A 368 -13.00 -17.93 28.86
CA GLY A 368 -13.91 -17.39 29.87
C GLY A 368 -15.13 -18.27 30.14
N SER A 369 -16.10 -17.68 30.83
CA SER A 369 -17.42 -18.22 31.14
C SER A 369 -18.50 -17.21 30.75
N GLY A 370 -19.74 -17.68 30.56
CA GLY A 370 -20.86 -16.83 30.13
C GLY A 370 -20.82 -16.49 28.64
N ASN A 371 -21.35 -15.32 28.27
CA ASN A 371 -21.47 -14.84 26.88
C ASN A 371 -21.72 -13.32 26.86
N CYS A 372 -21.84 -12.71 25.67
CA CYS A 372 -22.06 -11.26 25.54
C CYS A 372 -23.51 -10.79 25.72
N THR A 373 -24.45 -11.71 26.01
CA THR A 373 -25.86 -11.36 26.33
C THR A 373 -26.13 -11.41 27.84
N GLU A 374 -25.61 -12.42 28.52
CA GLU A 374 -25.82 -12.65 29.96
C GLU A 374 -24.67 -12.10 30.84
N GLY A 375 -23.56 -11.72 30.21
CA GLY A 375 -22.30 -11.40 30.88
C GLY A 375 -21.51 -12.65 31.27
N GLY A 376 -20.45 -12.47 32.04
CA GLY A 376 -19.55 -13.55 32.47
C GLY A 376 -18.20 -13.04 32.93
N THR A 377 -17.21 -13.94 32.98
CA THR A 377 -15.83 -13.63 33.36
C THR A 377 -14.91 -14.13 32.25
N THR A 378 -14.05 -13.27 31.73
CA THR A 378 -13.04 -13.67 30.73
C THR A 378 -11.62 -13.46 31.25
N PHE A 379 -10.69 -14.13 30.58
CA PHE A 379 -9.28 -14.15 30.90
C PHE A 379 -8.45 -13.87 29.65
N TYR A 380 -7.44 -13.03 29.78
CA TYR A 380 -6.48 -12.76 28.71
C TYR A 380 -5.05 -13.08 29.16
N GLN A 381 -4.26 -13.57 28.21
CA GLN A 381 -2.82 -13.73 28.35
C GLN A 381 -2.17 -12.35 28.19
N PRO A 382 -1.48 -11.80 29.21
CA PRO A 382 -0.84 -10.49 29.10
C PRO A 382 0.20 -10.44 27.99
N VAL A 383 0.29 -9.32 27.26
CA VAL A 383 1.08 -9.20 26.03
C VAL A 383 2.59 -9.10 26.31
N ASN A 384 2.99 -8.49 27.43
CA ASN A 384 4.40 -8.30 27.80
C ASN A 384 5.16 -9.65 27.93
N PRO A 385 4.62 -10.69 28.60
CA PRO A 385 5.15 -12.05 28.54
C PRO A 385 5.34 -12.60 27.11
N ILE A 386 4.39 -12.37 26.19
CA ILE A 386 4.48 -12.88 24.80
C ILE A 386 5.63 -12.18 24.05
N LEU A 387 5.74 -10.86 24.22
CA LEU A 387 6.79 -10.04 23.61
C LEU A 387 8.18 -10.43 24.15
N GLY A 388 8.29 -10.70 25.46
CA GLY A 388 9.51 -11.14 26.13
C GLY A 388 9.95 -12.54 25.71
N ASP A 389 9.11 -13.56 25.96
CA ASP A 389 9.46 -14.97 25.77
C ASP A 389 9.77 -15.33 24.31
N PHE A 390 9.07 -14.71 23.35
CA PHE A 390 9.30 -14.95 21.91
C PHE A 390 10.27 -13.95 21.27
N GLY A 391 10.71 -12.89 21.96
CA GLY A 391 11.61 -11.87 21.43
C GLY A 391 10.98 -11.09 20.27
N LEU A 392 9.82 -10.46 20.52
CA LEU A 392 9.01 -9.76 19.53
C LEU A 392 8.89 -8.28 19.87
N THR A 393 8.92 -7.40 18.88
CA THR A 393 8.64 -5.96 19.04
C THR A 393 7.23 -5.64 18.58
N LEU A 394 6.44 -4.99 19.43
CA LEU A 394 5.08 -4.52 19.13
C LEU A 394 5.09 -3.45 18.04
N THR A 395 4.22 -3.58 17.03
CA THR A 395 4.04 -2.53 16.02
C THR A 395 3.22 -1.39 16.61
N THR A 396 3.82 -0.21 16.74
CA THR A 396 3.20 0.99 17.31
C THR A 396 3.16 2.15 16.32
N ALA A 397 2.18 3.04 16.47
CA ALA A 397 2.02 4.19 15.57
C ALA A 397 3.13 5.25 15.72
N SER A 398 3.83 5.24 16.85
CA SER A 398 4.90 6.17 17.21
C SER A 398 6.30 5.67 16.81
N GLN A 399 6.50 5.33 15.53
CA GLN A 399 7.86 5.12 14.98
C GLN A 399 8.63 6.44 14.81
N GLN A 400 8.93 7.10 15.93
CA GLN A 400 10.09 7.98 16.02
C GLN A 400 11.34 7.12 16.30
N SER A 401 12.41 7.41 15.57
CA SER A 401 13.68 6.70 15.69
C SER A 401 14.23 6.79 17.12
N ALA A 402 14.61 5.65 17.69
CA ALA A 402 15.26 5.60 18.99
C ALA A 402 16.54 6.46 19.04
N PRO A 403 16.96 6.93 20.24
CA PRO A 403 18.29 7.50 20.44
C PRO A 403 19.38 6.55 19.91
N ALA A 404 20.49 7.12 19.42
CA ALA A 404 21.60 6.34 18.90
C ALA A 404 22.08 5.30 19.94
N PRO A 405 22.40 4.06 19.52
CA PRO A 405 22.89 3.03 20.44
C PRO A 405 24.07 3.56 21.26
N GLN A 406 23.98 3.51 22.59
CA GLN A 406 25.11 3.80 23.44
C GLN A 406 26.02 2.57 23.48
N ASP A 407 27.27 2.73 23.03
CA ASP A 407 28.30 1.68 23.08
C ASP A 407 28.68 1.37 24.54
N GLY A 408 27.85 0.54 25.18
CA GLY A 408 27.98 0.16 26.58
C GLY A 408 27.64 -1.32 26.76
N THR A 409 28.65 -2.14 27.04
CA THR A 409 28.51 -3.56 27.39
C THR A 409 27.98 -3.80 28.81
N ALA A 410 27.48 -2.76 29.48
CA ALA A 410 26.83 -2.86 30.78
C ALA A 410 25.50 -3.62 30.70
N ALA A 411 25.26 -4.52 31.65
CA ALA A 411 24.00 -5.28 31.75
C ALA A 411 22.77 -4.36 31.91
N ASP A 412 22.98 -3.18 32.50
CA ASP A 412 21.96 -2.17 32.80
C ASP A 412 21.70 -1.19 31.63
N ALA A 413 22.21 -1.43 30.42
CA ALA A 413 21.92 -0.56 29.28
C ALA A 413 20.41 -0.57 28.91
N TRP A 414 19.84 0.61 28.63
CA TRP A 414 18.48 0.70 28.06
C TRP A 414 18.47 0.21 26.60
N LYS A 415 17.41 -0.52 26.21
CA LYS A 415 17.25 -1.07 24.87
C LYS A 415 15.79 -0.97 24.40
N SER A 416 15.56 -0.35 23.25
CA SER A 416 14.27 -0.42 22.54
C SER A 416 13.93 -1.88 22.20
N GLY A 417 12.64 -2.23 22.20
CA GLY A 417 12.14 -3.60 21.98
C GLY A 417 12.24 -4.51 23.21
N ARG A 418 12.99 -4.15 24.26
CA ARG A 418 13.02 -4.93 25.51
C ARG A 418 11.77 -4.65 26.36
N VAL A 419 11.20 -5.73 26.92
CA VAL A 419 10.23 -5.65 28.01
C VAL A 419 10.96 -5.36 29.32
N TYR A 420 10.47 -4.37 30.06
CA TYR A 420 10.95 -3.98 31.38
C TYR A 420 9.87 -4.21 32.43
N GLU A 421 10.25 -4.90 33.49
CA GLU A 421 9.44 -5.14 34.68
C GLU A 421 9.57 -3.98 35.68
N VAL A 422 8.55 -3.78 36.53
CA VAL A 422 8.59 -2.76 37.58
C VAL A 422 9.80 -2.98 38.49
N GLY A 423 10.49 -1.90 38.85
CA GLY A 423 11.70 -1.94 39.67
C GLY A 423 13.00 -2.26 38.92
N ALA A 424 12.95 -2.70 37.65
CA ALA A 424 14.15 -2.93 36.85
C ALA A 424 14.92 -1.62 36.62
N THR A 425 16.24 -1.62 36.86
CA THR A 425 17.06 -0.41 36.67
C THR A 425 17.81 -0.40 35.35
N VAL A 426 17.99 0.79 34.78
CA VAL A 426 18.85 1.04 33.61
C VAL A 426 19.78 2.23 33.85
N THR A 427 20.83 2.35 33.06
CA THR A 427 21.70 3.53 32.98
C THR A 427 21.64 4.13 31.57
N VAL A 428 21.42 5.44 31.47
CA VAL A 428 21.42 6.20 30.21
C VAL A 428 22.21 7.49 30.43
N ALA A 429 23.18 7.78 29.56
CA ALA A 429 24.07 8.94 29.66
C ALA A 429 24.74 9.12 31.05
N GLY A 430 25.02 8.00 31.75
CA GLY A 430 25.61 7.99 33.09
C GLY A 430 24.64 8.22 34.25
N VAL A 431 23.34 8.47 33.98
CA VAL A 431 22.29 8.60 34.99
C VAL A 431 21.55 7.27 35.14
N ARG A 432 21.26 6.85 36.38
CA ARG A 432 20.47 5.66 36.67
C ARG A 432 18.97 6.00 36.71
N TYR A 433 18.17 5.06 36.23
CA TYR A 433 16.72 5.10 36.25
C TYR A 433 16.15 3.76 36.71
N GLN A 434 14.93 3.78 37.25
CA GLN A 434 14.15 2.62 37.65
C GLN A 434 12.80 2.62 36.94
N CYS A 435 12.39 1.46 36.42
CA CYS A 435 11.13 1.29 35.70
C CYS A 435 9.94 1.36 36.67
N LEU A 436 8.99 2.26 36.39
CA LEU A 436 7.80 2.53 37.22
C LEU A 436 6.60 1.65 36.87
N GLN A 437 6.45 1.29 35.59
CA GLN A 437 5.31 0.55 35.05
C GLN A 437 5.80 -0.50 34.07
N ARG A 438 5.23 -1.70 34.09
CA ARG A 438 5.64 -2.77 33.17
C ARG A 438 5.30 -2.40 31.73
N HIS A 439 6.28 -2.44 30.84
CA HIS A 439 6.09 -2.06 29.44
C HIS A 439 7.17 -2.64 28.51
N GLN A 440 6.89 -2.72 27.21
CA GLN A 440 7.94 -2.79 26.19
C GLN A 440 8.45 -1.41 25.82
N ALA A 441 9.76 -1.19 25.97
CA ALA A 441 10.43 0.05 25.61
C ALA A 441 10.27 0.33 24.09
N GLN A 442 9.52 1.37 23.76
CA GLN A 442 9.41 1.91 22.40
C GLN A 442 10.58 2.85 22.12
N GLY A 443 10.91 3.11 20.84
CA GLY A 443 12.04 3.97 20.47
C GLY A 443 11.94 5.39 21.05
N ALA A 444 10.73 5.94 21.14
CA ALA A 444 10.45 7.25 21.72
C ALA A 444 10.45 7.27 23.28
N TRP A 445 10.53 6.12 23.96
CA TRP A 445 10.32 5.99 25.40
C TRP A 445 11.63 5.86 26.19
N ALA A 446 12.59 6.73 25.87
CA ALA A 446 13.88 6.78 26.55
C ALA A 446 13.72 7.27 28.01
N PRO A 447 14.50 6.74 28.97
CA PRO A 447 14.34 7.04 30.40
C PRO A 447 14.49 8.52 30.79
N ASP A 448 15.34 9.25 30.07
CA ASP A 448 15.58 10.68 30.22
C ASP A 448 14.44 11.55 29.68
N THR A 449 13.62 11.03 28.76
CA THR A 449 12.50 11.76 28.13
C THR A 449 11.13 11.35 28.64
N THR A 450 10.99 10.19 29.29
CA THR A 450 9.69 9.57 29.62
C THR A 450 9.52 9.32 31.13
N PRO A 451 9.38 10.37 31.95
CA PRO A 451 9.29 10.25 33.42
C PRO A 451 8.03 9.53 33.93
N ALA A 452 7.01 9.30 33.07
CA ALA A 452 5.85 8.49 33.41
C ALA A 452 6.17 6.97 33.50
N LEU A 453 7.26 6.52 32.88
CA LEU A 453 7.71 5.13 32.88
C LEU A 453 9.02 4.92 33.66
N TRP A 454 9.76 5.99 33.93
CA TRP A 454 11.11 5.94 34.48
C TRP A 454 11.33 6.96 35.60
N GLN A 455 11.61 6.49 36.81
CA GLN A 455 12.07 7.31 37.92
C GLN A 455 13.60 7.43 37.88
N ARG A 456 14.13 8.64 37.95
CA ARG A 456 15.58 8.86 38.15
C ARG A 456 15.99 8.45 39.57
N LEU A 457 17.15 7.78 39.67
CA LEU A 457 17.84 7.44 40.91
C LEU A 457 19.00 8.41 41.20
#